data_AF-A0A8H7E512-F1
#
_entry.id   AF-A0A8H7E512-F1
#
_cell.length_a   1.000
_cell.length_b   1.000
_cell.length_c   1.000
_cell.angle_alpha   90.00
_cell.angle_beta   90.00
_cell.angle_gamma   90.00
#
_symmetry.space_group_name_H-M   'P 1'
#
loop_
_entity.id
_entity.type
_entity.pdbx_description
1 polymer ?
#
loop_
_entity_poly.entity_id
_entity_poly.type
_entity_poly.pdbx_seq_one_letter_code
_entity_poly.pdbx_strand_id
1 'polypeptide(L)'
;MGFDLELWGYNGDSGAISLIVYNGFRMNIVDHSSGRHEYVPITKVDFIPKHLLEVPITDSTKELLHFLLKSKVAATSDVESTCMLIKPSKHRAVKSDHFCCAVKFGRSHILQILLDEDSATFPRDNPAFSDWALCEKGKSMFGQILYDSIVMALRNQLNGPSSKDQTPTLVKRFASLSVSGDGDTTSTASEAKPPNLDTLPNELLDKIFEESLELNMTLTSTRIAAKISSRRRLARSLTLLSFCRSDVANNLNLNPVPICGALGLSHPLTEDDRRVLQEHVLNGDWLTVNMLKLAMGEIHEAYIQKHWVDAGIETKPSYMRAFEERWLASNGVMERKLELCGVDAFREDTSFVIEDPFVVELNSVEELDSDQYDAFGVLQVVVVSDRLLAPPITDSKLELLYFLWRSQSATARWQMTFSESVMRQAVQDAISTGQLDYTCLLVDIRSHSTPDGSSSSVKAEDFLTAAKYNQARILQILLEFDSRDFPRNDPSMKHWARAARNKGDGFGAIVLVFMRARNVQPGRHCFSTFLFRSGYVPYNFPLWNAVPDMINLLGERFGV
;
A
#
# COMPACT_ATOMS: atom_id res chain seq x y z
N MET A 1 8.76 22.34 -12.16
CA MET A 1 9.09 23.66 -11.59
C MET A 1 8.81 23.55 -10.10
N GLY A 2 9.84 23.39 -9.27
CA GLY A 2 9.68 23.44 -7.82
C GLY A 2 9.59 24.90 -7.37
N PHE A 3 8.72 25.19 -6.42
CA PHE A 3 8.63 26.52 -5.79
C PHE A 3 9.28 26.43 -4.41
N ASP A 4 10.31 27.25 -4.18
CA ASP A 4 10.92 27.43 -2.87
C ASP A 4 10.12 28.48 -2.07
N LEU A 5 9.84 28.18 -0.80
CA LEU A 5 9.22 29.12 0.13
C LEU A 5 10.31 29.71 1.04
N GLU A 6 10.52 31.02 0.96
CA GLU A 6 11.50 31.76 1.77
C GLU A 6 10.82 32.47 2.94
N LEU A 7 11.27 32.21 4.17
CA LEU A 7 10.77 32.83 5.39
C LEU A 7 11.91 33.51 6.15
N TRP A 8 11.67 34.73 6.61
CA TRP A 8 12.64 35.52 7.37
C TRP A 8 12.18 35.66 8.83
N GLY A 9 13.05 35.29 9.77
CA GLY A 9 12.82 35.40 11.22
C GLY A 9 13.83 36.32 11.89
N TYR A 10 13.38 37.10 12.88
CA TYR A 10 14.24 37.96 13.71
C TYR A 10 14.34 37.41 15.12
N ASN A 11 15.56 37.18 15.60
CA ASN A 11 15.83 36.72 16.95
C ASN A 11 16.10 37.92 17.88
N GLY A 12 15.19 38.17 18.83
CA GLY A 12 15.21 39.34 19.70
C GLY A 12 16.38 39.40 20.69
N ASP A 13 16.95 38.25 21.07
CA ASP A 13 18.01 38.19 22.08
C ASP A 13 19.42 38.35 21.47
N SER A 14 19.58 38.07 20.16
CA SER A 14 20.87 38.16 19.46
C SER A 14 20.93 39.25 18.39
N GLY A 15 19.79 39.85 18.02
CA GLY A 15 19.68 40.81 16.93
C GLY A 15 19.89 40.22 15.54
N ALA A 16 19.99 38.89 15.42
CA ALA A 16 20.25 38.19 14.16
C ALA A 16 18.97 37.98 13.34
N ILE A 17 19.12 38.10 12.01
CA ILE A 17 18.09 37.77 11.04
C ILE A 17 18.45 36.41 10.43
N SER A 18 17.55 35.44 10.53
CA SER A 18 17.73 34.10 10.00
C SER A 18 16.77 33.84 8.86
N LEU A 19 17.30 33.28 7.77
CA LEU A 19 16.53 32.82 6.61
C LEU A 19 16.23 31.33 6.78
N ILE A 20 14.95 30.98 6.65
CA ILE A 20 14.46 29.60 6.66
C ILE A 20 13.87 29.30 5.29
N VAL A 21 14.49 28.35 4.59
CA VAL A 21 14.00 27.86 3.29
C VAL A 21 13.41 26.48 3.50
N TYR A 22 12.14 26.32 3.14
CA TYR A 22 11.40 25.07 3.30
C TYR A 22 11.26 24.35 1.96
N ASN A 23 11.73 23.11 1.88
CA ASN A 23 11.59 22.29 0.68
C ASN A 23 11.27 20.84 1.08
N GLY A 24 9.98 20.51 1.14
CA GLY A 24 9.40 19.16 1.32
C GLY A 24 9.69 18.46 2.65
N PHE A 25 10.97 18.28 3.00
CA PHE A 25 11.46 17.46 4.11
C PHE A 25 12.65 18.10 4.87
N ARG A 26 13.00 19.36 4.57
CA ARG A 26 14.17 20.04 5.16
C ARG A 26 13.81 21.39 5.79
N MET A 27 14.46 21.69 6.92
CA MET A 27 14.54 23.03 7.49
C MET A 27 16.00 23.49 7.45
N ASN A 28 16.29 24.52 6.66
CA ASN A 28 17.62 25.11 6.57
C ASN A 28 17.64 26.40 7.41
N ILE A 29 18.45 26.46 8.47
CA ILE A 29 18.64 27.70 9.24
C ILE A 29 19.96 28.33 8.81
N VAL A 30 19.88 29.51 8.20
CA VAL A 30 21.07 30.30 7.85
C VAL A 30 21.19 31.46 8.83
N ASP A 31 22.22 31.44 9.67
CA ASP A 31 22.61 32.58 10.50
C ASP A 31 23.60 33.45 9.73
N HIS A 32 23.09 34.56 9.19
CA HIS A 32 23.87 35.49 8.39
C HIS A 32 24.90 36.28 9.20
N SER A 33 24.79 36.31 10.53
CA SER A 33 25.73 37.04 11.39
C SER A 33 27.00 36.25 11.69
N SER A 34 26.92 34.91 11.71
CA SER A 34 28.05 34.02 12.02
C SER A 34 28.62 33.28 10.81
N GLY A 35 27.93 33.32 9.65
CA GLY A 35 28.36 32.64 8.43
C GLY A 35 28.35 31.11 8.53
N ARG A 36 27.74 30.54 9.59
CA ARG A 36 27.62 29.10 9.79
C ARG A 36 26.31 28.60 9.18
N HIS A 37 26.42 27.51 8.42
CA HIS A 37 25.30 26.72 7.97
C HIS A 37 25.15 25.53 8.92
N GLU A 38 24.06 25.49 9.67
CA GLU A 38 23.75 24.36 10.55
C GLU A 38 22.65 23.53 9.90
N TYR A 39 22.99 22.29 9.57
CA TYR A 39 22.06 21.33 8.98
C TYR A 39 21.51 20.44 10.09
N VAL A 40 20.27 20.67 10.48
CA VAL A 40 19.59 19.83 11.47
C VAL A 40 18.74 18.81 10.72
N PRO A 41 19.07 17.51 10.74
CA PRO A 41 18.16 16.49 10.27
C PRO A 41 16.97 16.42 11.23
N ILE A 42 15.75 16.31 10.71
CA ILE A 42 14.56 16.10 11.54
C ILE A 42 14.60 14.63 12.01
N THR A 43 15.38 14.34 13.05
CA THR A 43 15.50 12.99 13.63
C THR A 43 14.58 12.76 14.82
N LYS A 44 13.75 13.75 15.19
CA LYS A 44 12.72 13.60 16.22
C LYS A 44 11.66 14.70 16.10
N VAL A 45 10.42 14.32 15.75
CA VAL A 45 9.25 14.98 16.34
C VAL A 45 8.83 14.11 17.51
N ASP A 46 9.62 14.15 18.58
CA ASP A 46 9.00 13.90 19.87
C ASP A 46 8.09 15.10 20.12
N PHE A 47 6.80 14.86 20.33
CA PHE A 47 5.99 15.78 21.14
C PHE A 47 6.56 15.76 22.57
N ILE A 48 7.69 16.44 22.80
CA ILE A 48 8.14 16.81 24.14
C ILE A 48 7.30 18.01 24.57
N PRO A 49 6.49 17.91 25.63
CA PRO A 49 5.47 18.91 25.95
C PRO A 49 6.02 20.19 26.61
N LYS A 50 7.29 20.62 26.43
CA LYS A 50 7.85 21.70 27.27
C LYS A 50 8.76 22.77 26.69
N HIS A 51 9.06 22.84 25.39
CA HIS A 51 9.75 24.02 24.84
C HIS A 51 9.04 24.58 23.61
N LEU A 52 8.28 25.64 23.85
CA LEU A 52 7.54 26.44 22.87
C LEU A 52 8.48 27.44 22.18
N LEU A 53 8.46 27.46 20.85
CA LEU A 53 9.05 28.54 20.06
C LEU A 53 8.04 29.70 20.02
N GLU A 54 8.31 30.77 20.77
CA GLU A 54 7.49 31.99 20.73
C GLU A 54 7.96 32.89 19.59
N VAL A 55 7.18 32.98 18.51
CA VAL A 55 7.46 33.92 17.40
C VAL A 55 6.57 35.15 17.56
N PRO A 56 7.13 36.36 17.77
CA PRO A 56 6.33 37.58 17.89
C PRO A 56 5.65 37.94 16.56
N ILE A 57 4.36 38.27 16.61
CA ILE A 57 3.56 38.66 15.44
C ILE A 57 3.99 40.06 14.95
N THR A 58 4.71 40.08 13.83
CA THR A 58 5.04 41.26 13.01
C THR A 58 4.02 41.44 11.87
N ASP A 59 4.07 42.56 11.14
CA ASP A 59 3.16 42.77 10.00
C ASP A 59 3.41 41.78 8.85
N SER A 60 4.63 41.25 8.73
CA SER A 60 5.01 40.19 7.79
C SER A 60 4.35 38.84 8.09
N THR A 61 4.11 38.51 9.37
CA THR A 61 3.42 37.26 9.77
C THR A 61 1.92 37.31 9.53
N LYS A 62 1.31 38.51 9.49
CA LYS A 62 -0.09 38.70 9.08
C LYS A 62 -0.29 38.46 7.58
N GLU A 63 0.66 38.89 6.75
CA GLU A 63 0.61 38.64 5.31
C GLU A 63 0.77 37.15 4.98
N LEU A 64 1.63 36.43 5.71
CA LEU A 64 1.79 34.98 5.57
C LEU A 64 0.52 34.21 5.95
N LEU A 65 -0.10 34.54 7.10
CA LEU A 65 -1.34 33.92 7.53
C LEU A 65 -2.48 34.20 6.53
N HIS A 66 -2.56 35.43 6.04
CA HIS A 66 -3.55 35.85 5.06
C HIS A 66 -3.31 35.22 3.66
N PHE A 67 -2.06 34.99 3.28
CA PHE A 67 -1.67 34.26 2.06
C PHE A 67 -2.03 32.77 2.14
N LEU A 68 -1.70 32.10 3.25
CA LEU A 68 -2.02 30.69 3.48
C LEU A 68 -3.54 30.46 3.49
N LEU A 69 -4.30 31.36 4.10
CA LEU A 69 -5.77 31.31 4.10
C LEU A 69 -6.39 31.64 2.74
N LYS A 70 -5.76 32.44 1.87
CA LYS A 70 -6.31 32.80 0.54
C LYS A 70 -5.86 31.87 -0.61
N SER A 71 -4.77 31.13 -0.47
CA SER A 71 -4.23 30.33 -1.57
C SER A 71 -5.06 29.07 -1.84
N LYS A 72 -5.41 28.84 -3.12
CA LYS A 72 -6.12 27.62 -3.60
C LYS A 72 -5.29 26.33 -3.50
N VAL A 73 -4.04 26.41 -3.03
CA VAL A 73 -3.11 25.28 -2.92
C VAL A 73 -3.53 24.30 -1.81
N ALA A 74 -4.36 24.73 -0.85
CA ALA A 74 -4.86 23.88 0.24
C ALA A 74 -6.11 23.04 -0.11
N ALA A 75 -6.51 22.97 -1.38
CA ALA A 75 -7.72 22.26 -1.83
C ALA A 75 -7.48 20.83 -2.35
N THR A 76 -6.23 20.33 -2.31
CA THR A 76 -5.92 18.91 -2.57
C THR A 76 -5.76 18.16 -1.25
N SER A 77 -6.36 16.98 -1.16
CA SER A 77 -6.66 16.20 0.06
C SER A 77 -5.48 15.70 0.89
N ASP A 78 -4.25 16.17 0.64
CA ASP A 78 -3.01 15.64 1.28
C ASP A 78 -2.26 16.67 2.12
N VAL A 79 -2.91 17.78 2.51
CA VAL A 79 -2.32 18.81 3.39
C VAL A 79 -2.97 18.78 4.78
N GLU A 80 -3.04 17.61 5.40
CA GLU A 80 -3.40 17.49 6.83
C GLU A 80 -2.17 17.60 7.75
N SER A 81 -0.95 17.42 7.25
CA SER A 81 0.24 17.25 8.09
C SER A 81 1.07 18.51 8.36
N THR A 82 0.71 19.69 7.82
CA THR A 82 1.49 20.93 8.02
C THR A 82 0.67 22.02 8.69
N CYS A 83 0.30 21.81 9.95
CA CYS A 83 -0.14 22.90 10.83
C CYS A 83 1.06 23.45 11.61
N MET A 84 1.68 24.52 11.11
CA MET A 84 2.54 25.36 11.95
C MET A 84 1.67 26.06 13.01
N LEU A 85 1.81 25.67 14.27
CA LEU A 85 1.19 26.32 15.43
C LEU A 85 1.88 27.65 15.69
N ILE A 86 1.27 28.76 15.26
CA ILE A 86 1.63 30.11 15.72
C ILE A 86 0.76 30.39 16.94
N LYS A 87 1.34 30.30 18.15
CA LYS A 87 0.67 30.79 19.36
C LYS A 87 0.75 32.32 19.41
N PRO A 88 -0.37 33.04 19.56
CA PRO A 88 -0.32 34.45 19.93
C PRO A 88 0.47 34.60 21.23
N SER A 89 1.35 35.59 21.34
CA SER A 89 1.96 35.88 22.64
C SER A 89 0.86 36.23 23.64
N LYS A 90 1.05 35.88 24.92
CA LYS A 90 0.10 36.06 26.05
C LYS A 90 -0.41 37.51 26.26
N HIS A 91 -0.03 38.45 25.40
CA HIS A 91 -0.37 39.86 25.46
C HIS A 91 -1.18 40.39 24.27
N ARG A 92 -1.64 39.53 23.34
CA ARG A 92 -2.52 39.98 22.23
C ARG A 92 -3.78 39.13 22.14
N ALA A 93 -4.93 39.78 22.31
CA ALA A 93 -6.25 39.21 22.11
C ALA A 93 -6.40 38.64 20.69
N VAL A 94 -7.05 37.49 20.57
CA VAL A 94 -7.37 36.90 19.27
C VAL A 94 -8.44 37.78 18.61
N LYS A 95 -8.24 38.14 17.34
CA LYS A 95 -9.25 38.94 16.61
C LYS A 95 -10.39 38.06 16.15
N SER A 96 -11.61 38.60 16.17
CA SER A 96 -12.82 37.92 15.66
C SER A 96 -12.67 37.40 14.23
N ASP A 97 -11.88 38.08 13.39
CA ASP A 97 -11.60 37.67 12.00
C ASP A 97 -10.88 36.32 11.89
N HIS A 98 -10.05 35.96 12.88
CA HIS A 98 -9.33 34.67 12.86
C HIS A 98 -10.30 33.49 13.04
N PHE A 99 -11.28 33.65 13.93
CA PHE A 99 -12.35 32.68 14.11
C PHE A 99 -13.18 32.56 12.82
N CYS A 100 -13.50 33.68 12.16
CA CYS A 100 -14.30 33.70 10.94
C CYS A 100 -13.60 32.95 9.80
N CYS A 101 -12.28 33.12 9.67
CA CYS A 101 -11.47 32.36 8.72
C CYS A 101 -11.47 30.87 9.04
N ALA A 102 -11.22 30.46 10.29
CA ALA A 102 -11.21 29.05 10.68
C ALA A 102 -12.53 28.33 10.32
N VAL A 103 -13.67 28.98 10.57
CA VAL A 103 -14.99 28.48 10.18
C VAL A 103 -15.19 28.44 8.68
N LYS A 104 -14.80 29.50 7.96
CA LYS A 104 -14.94 29.57 6.49
C LYS A 104 -14.19 28.45 5.77
N PHE A 105 -13.09 27.96 6.35
CA PHE A 105 -12.28 26.89 5.77
C PHE A 105 -12.56 25.51 6.39
N GLY A 106 -13.54 25.38 7.28
CA GLY A 106 -13.96 24.10 7.85
C GLY A 106 -12.93 23.41 8.74
N ARG A 107 -12.00 24.15 9.36
CA ARG A 107 -10.89 23.58 10.13
C ARG A 107 -11.22 23.53 11.63
N SER A 108 -11.85 22.44 12.07
CA SER A 108 -12.31 22.23 13.45
C SER A 108 -11.19 22.32 14.50
N HIS A 109 -10.01 21.76 14.21
CA HIS A 109 -8.84 21.80 15.09
C HIS A 109 -8.29 23.22 15.30
N ILE A 110 -8.22 24.03 14.23
CA ILE A 110 -7.79 25.44 14.34
C ILE A 110 -8.81 26.22 15.18
N LEU A 111 -10.10 26.00 14.96
CA LEU A 111 -11.14 26.65 15.73
C LEU A 111 -11.07 26.30 17.22
N GLN A 112 -10.77 25.03 17.55
CA GLN A 112 -10.56 24.58 18.93
C GLN A 112 -9.36 25.27 19.58
N ILE A 113 -8.21 25.35 18.89
CA ILE A 113 -7.02 26.05 19.38
C ILE A 113 -7.32 27.54 19.63
N LEU A 114 -8.03 28.20 18.72
CA LEU A 114 -8.40 29.62 18.88
C LEU A 114 -9.34 29.85 20.06
N LEU A 115 -10.28 28.92 20.31
CA LEU A 115 -11.19 28.99 21.45
C LEU A 115 -10.49 28.72 22.78
N ASP A 116 -9.53 27.79 22.80
CA ASP A 116 -8.71 27.50 23.99
C ASP A 116 -7.82 28.69 24.36
N GLU A 117 -7.33 29.43 23.36
CA GLU A 117 -6.48 30.61 23.58
C GLU A 117 -7.29 31.84 24.01
N ASP A 118 -8.45 32.12 23.39
CA ASP A 118 -9.25 33.32 23.70
C ASP A 118 -10.74 33.15 23.35
N SER A 119 -11.47 32.38 24.17
CA SER A 119 -12.93 32.24 24.03
C SER A 119 -13.73 33.53 24.34
N ALA A 120 -13.09 34.58 24.89
CA ALA A 120 -13.76 35.82 25.25
C ALA A 120 -14.05 36.69 24.02
N THR A 121 -13.17 36.68 23.03
CA THR A 121 -13.31 37.41 21.76
C THR A 121 -14.06 36.64 20.68
N PHE A 122 -14.51 35.41 20.99
CA PHE A 122 -15.28 34.58 20.07
C PHE A 122 -16.60 35.26 19.67
N PRO A 123 -16.83 35.53 18.37
CA PRO A 123 -18.00 36.28 17.90
C PRO A 123 -19.26 35.38 17.88
N ARG A 124 -19.83 35.12 19.05
CA ARG A 124 -21.00 34.24 19.27
C ARG A 124 -22.23 34.63 18.43
N ASP A 125 -22.38 35.91 18.11
CA ASP A 125 -23.52 36.44 17.37
C ASP A 125 -23.35 36.38 15.83
N ASN A 126 -22.19 35.89 15.34
CA ASN A 126 -21.95 35.80 13.91
C ASN A 126 -22.63 34.54 13.32
N PRO A 127 -23.51 34.68 12.30
CA PRO A 127 -24.29 33.58 11.75
C PRO A 127 -23.44 32.46 11.15
N ALA A 128 -22.23 32.76 10.65
CA ALA A 128 -21.35 31.75 10.08
C ALA A 128 -20.96 30.65 11.10
N PHE A 129 -20.81 31.00 12.38
CA PHE A 129 -20.49 30.03 13.43
C PHE A 129 -21.70 29.20 13.83
N SER A 130 -22.87 29.81 13.85
CA SER A 130 -24.13 29.11 14.09
C SER A 130 -24.42 28.10 12.98
N ASP A 131 -24.22 28.50 11.72
CA ASP A 131 -24.39 27.65 10.55
C ASP A 131 -23.34 26.51 10.53
N TRP A 132 -22.08 26.82 10.85
CA TRP A 132 -21.02 25.81 10.94
C TRP A 132 -21.23 24.83 12.09
N ALA A 133 -21.54 25.33 13.30
CA ALA A 133 -21.80 24.49 14.46
C ALA A 133 -23.06 23.63 14.26
N LEU A 134 -24.08 24.15 13.57
CA LEU A 134 -25.26 23.36 13.17
C LEU A 134 -24.89 22.27 12.16
N CYS A 135 -24.03 22.58 11.19
CA CYS A 135 -23.51 21.59 10.24
C CYS A 135 -22.64 20.52 10.90
N GLU A 136 -21.92 20.85 11.98
CA GLU A 136 -21.05 19.95 12.74
C GLU A 136 -21.74 19.26 13.92
N LYS A 137 -22.98 19.65 14.23
CA LYS A 137 -23.81 19.05 15.26
C LYS A 137 -23.99 17.56 14.97
N GLY A 138 -23.55 16.70 15.89
CA GLY A 138 -23.57 15.24 15.73
C GLY A 138 -22.53 14.67 14.77
N LYS A 139 -21.64 15.48 14.17
CA LYS A 139 -20.48 15.01 13.39
C LYS A 139 -19.21 14.93 14.21
N SER A 140 -19.03 15.82 15.18
CA SER A 140 -17.91 15.81 16.12
C SER A 140 -18.37 16.21 17.52
N MET A 141 -17.68 15.70 18.55
CA MET A 141 -17.94 16.08 19.94
C MET A 141 -17.75 17.59 20.15
N PHE A 142 -16.72 18.16 19.51
CA PHE A 142 -16.47 19.60 19.52
C PHE A 142 -17.59 20.40 18.83
N GLY A 143 -18.07 19.94 17.67
CA GLY A 143 -19.21 20.56 16.98
C GLY A 143 -20.49 20.57 17.83
N GLN A 144 -20.76 19.46 18.53
CA GLN A 144 -21.88 19.35 19.46
C GLN A 144 -21.73 20.32 20.66
N ILE A 145 -20.56 20.36 21.29
CA ILE A 145 -20.27 21.27 22.42
C ILE A 145 -20.39 22.74 21.98
N LEU A 146 -19.85 23.09 20.82
CA LEU A 146 -19.90 24.45 20.29
C LEU A 146 -21.34 24.87 19.98
N TYR A 147 -22.12 23.98 19.37
CA TYR A 147 -23.54 24.20 19.12
C TYR A 147 -24.31 24.46 20.42
N ASP A 148 -24.15 23.59 21.42
CA ASP A 148 -24.85 23.71 22.70
C ASP A 148 -24.45 25.00 23.44
N SER A 149 -23.17 25.39 23.35
CA SER A 149 -22.65 26.66 23.91
C SER A 149 -23.27 27.90 23.24
N ILE A 150 -23.40 27.90 21.90
CA ILE A 150 -24.05 28.99 21.15
C ILE A 150 -25.54 29.07 21.49
N VAL A 151 -26.23 27.92 21.54
CA VAL A 151 -27.66 27.86 21.91
C VAL A 151 -27.88 28.35 23.34
N MET A 152 -27.02 27.95 24.29
CA MET A 152 -27.06 28.43 25.68
C MET A 152 -26.84 29.94 25.76
N ALA A 153 -25.86 30.49 25.04
CA ALA A 153 -25.59 31.93 25.02
C ALA A 153 -26.78 32.73 24.47
N LEU A 154 -27.38 32.26 23.37
CA LEU A 154 -28.57 32.90 22.79
C LEU A 154 -29.79 32.82 23.72
N ARG A 155 -30.00 31.68 24.40
CA ARG A 155 -31.07 31.52 25.39
C ARG A 155 -30.89 32.45 26.60
N ASN A 156 -29.65 32.65 27.05
CA ASN A 156 -29.35 33.57 28.14
C ASN A 156 -29.55 35.04 27.75
N GLN A 157 -29.27 35.42 26.51
CA GLN A 157 -29.59 36.76 25.98
C GLN A 157 -31.11 37.02 25.91
N LEU A 158 -31.90 35.99 25.54
CA LEU A 158 -33.37 36.05 25.47
C LEU A 158 -34.04 36.22 26.84
N ASN A 159 -33.42 35.70 27.91
CA ASN A 159 -33.96 35.78 29.26
C ASN A 159 -33.54 37.06 30.02
N GLY A 160 -32.79 37.97 29.36
CA GLY A 160 -32.39 39.25 29.93
C GLY A 160 -33.56 40.26 30.00
N PRO A 161 -33.68 41.09 31.05
CA PRO A 161 -34.83 41.96 31.29
C PRO A 161 -34.98 43.15 30.31
N SER A 162 -34.15 43.28 29.28
CA SER A 162 -34.10 44.46 28.40
C SER A 162 -34.35 44.22 26.91
N SER A 163 -34.74 43.02 26.46
CA SER A 163 -35.00 42.77 25.03
C SER A 163 -36.44 42.32 24.78
N LYS A 164 -37.36 43.29 24.67
CA LYS A 164 -38.74 43.02 24.20
C LYS A 164 -38.99 43.37 22.73
N ASP A 165 -38.07 44.07 22.05
CA ASP A 165 -38.30 44.55 20.67
C ASP A 165 -37.23 44.16 19.63
N GLN A 166 -36.27 43.30 19.96
CA GLN A 166 -35.32 42.77 18.98
C GLN A 166 -35.20 41.26 19.13
N THR A 167 -36.07 40.50 18.46
CA THR A 167 -35.86 39.07 18.26
C THR A 167 -34.93 38.90 17.05
N PRO A 168 -33.69 38.39 17.21
CA PRO A 168 -32.77 38.24 16.09
C PRO A 168 -33.27 37.21 15.08
N THR A 169 -33.07 37.49 13.78
CA THR A 169 -33.47 36.66 12.62
C THR A 169 -32.97 35.21 12.70
N LEU A 170 -31.89 34.96 13.44
CA LEU A 170 -31.34 33.63 13.71
C LEU A 170 -32.26 32.76 14.58
N VAL A 171 -32.96 33.33 15.56
CA VAL A 171 -33.84 32.59 16.48
C VAL A 171 -35.09 32.07 15.76
N LYS A 172 -35.64 32.85 14.82
CA LYS A 172 -36.73 32.37 13.93
C LYS A 172 -36.27 31.19 13.06
N ARG A 173 -35.02 31.22 12.59
CA ARG A 173 -34.39 30.15 11.78
C ARG A 173 -34.20 28.85 12.57
N PHE A 174 -33.77 28.95 13.84
CA PHE A 174 -33.60 27.78 14.70
C PHE A 174 -34.93 27.20 15.20
N ALA A 175 -35.92 28.05 15.52
CA ALA A 175 -37.26 27.62 15.90
C ALA A 175 -38.00 26.91 14.76
N SER A 176 -37.81 27.33 13.50
CA SER A 176 -38.39 26.65 12.33
C SER A 176 -37.76 25.29 12.01
N LEU A 177 -36.57 24.99 12.53
CA LEU A 177 -35.87 23.71 12.32
C LEU A 177 -36.09 22.70 13.45
N SER A 178 -36.70 23.11 14.56
CA SER A 178 -36.92 22.28 15.75
C SER A 178 -38.40 21.93 16.00
N VAL A 179 -39.30 22.30 15.10
CA VAL A 179 -40.71 21.90 15.13
C VAL A 179 -41.06 21.17 13.83
N SER A 180 -40.95 19.85 13.87
CA SER A 180 -41.69 18.95 12.98
C SER A 180 -42.05 17.69 13.76
N GLY A 181 -42.93 17.88 14.73
CA GLY A 181 -43.64 16.82 15.45
C GLY A 181 -45.08 17.26 15.57
N ASP A 182 -45.96 16.48 14.95
CA ASP A 182 -47.43 16.57 14.93
C ASP A 182 -48.09 17.77 14.25
N GLY A 183 -48.69 17.48 13.09
CA GLY A 183 -49.49 18.41 12.31
C GLY A 183 -50.20 17.70 11.16
N ASP A 184 -51.24 16.95 11.52
CA ASP A 184 -52.21 16.25 10.68
C ASP A 184 -52.65 17.08 9.46
N THR A 185 -52.20 16.70 8.27
CA THR A 185 -52.83 17.09 7.01
C THR A 185 -52.73 15.95 6.00
N THR A 186 -53.90 15.40 5.69
CA THR A 186 -54.16 14.45 4.60
C THR A 186 -53.78 15.08 3.26
N SER A 187 -52.50 14.97 2.90
CA SER A 187 -51.99 15.24 1.56
C SER A 187 -51.93 13.92 0.80
N THR A 188 -52.60 13.89 -0.35
CA THR A 188 -52.61 12.79 -1.31
C THR A 188 -51.18 12.32 -1.59
N ALA A 189 -50.84 11.15 -1.07
CA ALA A 189 -49.54 10.51 -1.25
C ALA A 189 -49.34 10.17 -2.73
N SER A 190 -48.68 11.09 -3.44
CA SER A 190 -47.85 10.75 -4.58
C SER A 190 -46.92 9.64 -4.12
N GLU A 191 -46.98 8.49 -4.80
CA GLU A 191 -46.17 7.30 -4.56
C GLU A 191 -44.68 7.70 -4.66
N ALA A 192 -44.13 8.19 -3.54
CA ALA A 192 -42.78 8.72 -3.48
C ALA A 192 -41.83 7.55 -3.70
N LYS A 193 -41.26 7.49 -4.91
CA LYS A 193 -40.29 6.48 -5.32
C LYS A 193 -39.25 6.34 -4.19
N PRO A 194 -38.99 5.11 -3.70
CA PRO A 194 -38.09 4.92 -2.58
C PRO A 194 -36.75 5.60 -2.87
N PRO A 195 -36.15 6.30 -1.88
CA PRO A 195 -34.90 7.01 -2.08
C PRO A 195 -33.84 6.03 -2.59
N ASN A 196 -33.31 6.29 -3.78
CA ASN A 196 -32.28 5.45 -4.37
C ASN A 196 -30.91 5.89 -3.81
N LEU A 197 -30.15 4.95 -3.25
CA LEU A 197 -28.78 5.15 -2.78
C LEU A 197 -27.88 5.82 -3.85
N ASP A 198 -28.10 5.55 -5.14
CA ASP A 198 -27.36 6.17 -6.24
C ASP A 198 -27.51 7.71 -6.27
N THR A 199 -28.58 8.25 -5.70
CA THR A 199 -28.89 9.70 -5.71
C THR A 199 -28.30 10.45 -4.51
N LEU A 200 -27.76 9.73 -3.53
CA LEU A 200 -27.12 10.35 -2.37
C LEU A 200 -25.85 11.11 -2.77
N PRO A 201 -25.54 12.22 -2.07
CA PRO A 201 -24.24 12.87 -2.10
C PRO A 201 -23.12 11.89 -1.72
N ASN A 202 -21.94 12.09 -2.31
CA ASN A 202 -20.79 11.21 -2.10
C ASN A 202 -20.39 11.14 -0.63
N GLU A 203 -20.47 12.26 0.09
CA GLU A 203 -20.09 12.38 1.49
C GLU A 203 -20.99 11.54 2.41
N LEU A 204 -22.30 11.44 2.08
CA LEU A 204 -23.22 10.60 2.83
C LEU A 204 -23.02 9.12 2.50
N LEU A 205 -22.75 8.78 1.24
CA LEU A 205 -22.42 7.40 0.87
C LEU A 205 -21.11 6.94 1.52
N ASP A 206 -20.09 7.81 1.56
CA ASP A 206 -18.83 7.55 2.25
C ASP A 206 -19.05 7.33 3.74
N LYS A 207 -19.85 8.18 4.40
CA LYS A 207 -20.15 8.02 5.83
C LYS A 207 -20.95 6.76 6.12
N ILE A 208 -21.97 6.46 5.31
CA ILE A 208 -22.75 5.22 5.44
C ILE A 208 -21.83 4.01 5.26
N PHE A 209 -20.94 4.04 4.28
CA PHE A 209 -19.98 2.97 4.03
C PHE A 209 -18.95 2.82 5.16
N GLU A 210 -18.39 3.92 5.67
CA GLU A 210 -17.43 3.90 6.78
C GLU A 210 -18.05 3.36 8.08
N GLU A 211 -19.30 3.72 8.39
CA GLU A 211 -20.00 3.28 9.59
C GLU A 211 -20.52 1.84 9.48
N SER A 212 -20.96 1.41 8.29
CA SER A 212 -21.50 0.06 8.08
C SER A 212 -20.43 -0.96 7.72
N LEU A 213 -19.32 -0.53 7.10
CA LEU A 213 -18.32 -1.36 6.44
C LEU A 213 -18.94 -2.43 5.50
N GLU A 214 -20.13 -2.17 4.96
CA GLU A 214 -20.87 -3.12 4.14
C GLU A 214 -20.26 -3.18 2.74
N LEU A 215 -19.32 -4.11 2.55
CA LEU A 215 -18.61 -4.31 1.30
C LEU A 215 -19.55 -4.58 0.11
N ASN A 216 -20.73 -5.17 0.35
CA ASN A 216 -21.73 -5.41 -0.68
C ASN A 216 -22.26 -4.11 -1.31
N MET A 217 -22.19 -2.96 -0.62
CA MET A 217 -22.53 -1.67 -1.23
C MET A 217 -21.67 -1.35 -2.45
N THR A 218 -20.40 -1.78 -2.45
CA THR A 218 -19.48 -1.56 -3.57
C THR A 218 -19.65 -2.57 -4.70
N LEU A 219 -20.31 -3.70 -4.42
CA LEU A 219 -20.56 -4.77 -5.39
C LEU A 219 -21.93 -4.61 -6.09
N THR A 220 -22.90 -4.00 -5.41
CA THR A 220 -24.28 -3.85 -5.89
C THR A 220 -24.46 -2.80 -6.99
N SER A 221 -23.61 -1.77 -7.05
CA SER A 221 -23.67 -0.73 -8.07
C SER A 221 -22.29 -0.14 -8.34
N THR A 222 -21.85 -0.20 -9.60
CA THR A 222 -20.59 0.43 -10.05
C THR A 222 -20.62 1.95 -9.87
N ARG A 223 -21.81 2.56 -9.91
CA ARG A 223 -22.01 4.00 -9.67
C ARG A 223 -21.81 4.35 -8.20
N ILE A 224 -22.37 3.58 -7.28
CA ILE A 224 -22.16 3.75 -5.83
C ILE A 224 -20.68 3.53 -5.51
N ALA A 225 -20.10 2.46 -6.06
CA ALA A 225 -18.70 2.13 -5.86
C ALA A 225 -17.73 3.23 -6.34
N ALA A 226 -18.10 3.97 -7.39
CA ALA A 226 -17.32 5.12 -7.87
C ALA A 226 -17.47 6.38 -6.99
N LYS A 227 -18.56 6.48 -6.22
CA LYS A 227 -18.82 7.61 -5.31
C LYS A 227 -18.19 7.43 -3.92
N ILE A 228 -17.93 6.19 -3.51
CA ILE A 228 -17.35 5.88 -2.20
C ILE A 228 -15.82 6.04 -2.27
N SER A 229 -15.32 7.22 -1.93
CA SER A 229 -13.88 7.52 -1.87
C SER A 229 -13.16 6.73 -0.76
N SER A 230 -13.86 6.43 0.34
CA SER A 230 -13.33 5.65 1.47
C SER A 230 -13.03 4.20 1.11
N ARG A 231 -13.60 3.68 0.00
CA ARG A 231 -13.33 2.33 -0.53
C ARG A 231 -11.85 2.12 -0.79
N ARG A 232 -11.18 3.10 -1.40
CA ARG A 232 -9.74 2.99 -1.71
C ARG A 232 -8.90 2.95 -0.44
N ARG A 233 -9.29 3.75 0.57
CA ARG A 233 -8.64 3.76 1.89
C ARG A 233 -8.82 2.43 2.60
N LEU A 234 -10.04 1.90 2.64
CA LEU A 234 -10.32 0.59 3.21
C LEU A 234 -9.56 -0.53 2.49
N ALA A 235 -9.59 -0.54 1.15
CA ALA A 235 -8.86 -1.51 0.33
C ALA A 235 -7.34 -1.47 0.62
N ARG A 236 -6.76 -0.28 0.73
CA ARG A 236 -5.36 -0.11 1.14
C ARG A 236 -5.14 -0.67 2.55
N SER A 237 -5.95 -0.27 3.53
CA SER A 237 -5.80 -0.70 4.92
C SER A 237 -5.91 -2.21 5.08
N LEU A 238 -6.87 -2.86 4.44
CA LEU A 238 -7.02 -4.31 4.50
C LEU A 238 -5.91 -5.04 3.73
N THR A 239 -5.38 -4.46 2.65
CA THR A 239 -4.20 -5.01 1.96
C THR A 239 -2.98 -4.98 2.89
N LEU A 240 -2.74 -3.85 3.55
CA LEU A 240 -1.65 -3.72 4.51
C LEU A 240 -1.82 -4.67 5.70
N LEU A 241 -3.02 -4.74 6.29
CA LEU A 241 -3.31 -5.67 7.39
C LEU A 241 -3.10 -7.14 6.97
N SER A 242 -3.55 -7.50 5.77
CA SER A 242 -3.45 -8.88 5.29
C SER A 242 -2.01 -9.30 4.97
N PHE A 243 -1.21 -8.44 4.34
CA PHE A 243 0.13 -8.81 3.86
C PHE A 243 1.30 -8.30 4.70
N CYS A 244 1.12 -7.32 5.59
CA CYS A 244 2.20 -6.82 6.46
C CYS A 244 2.39 -7.72 7.68
N ARG A 245 3.64 -8.05 8.02
CA ARG A 245 3.94 -8.78 9.25
C ARG A 245 3.50 -8.00 10.48
N SER A 246 2.99 -8.74 11.47
CA SER A 246 2.45 -8.19 12.71
C SER A 246 3.44 -7.33 13.49
N ASP A 247 4.73 -7.60 13.37
CA ASP A 247 5.78 -6.90 14.11
C ASP A 247 6.09 -5.52 13.51
N VAL A 248 5.80 -5.30 12.22
CA VAL A 248 5.98 -4.01 11.52
C VAL A 248 4.67 -3.23 11.44
N ALA A 249 3.53 -3.91 11.55
CA ALA A 249 2.20 -3.33 11.41
C ALA A 249 1.90 -2.14 12.34
N ASN A 250 2.57 -2.04 13.49
CA ASN A 250 2.41 -0.92 14.43
C ASN A 250 3.05 0.39 13.95
N ASN A 251 4.01 0.31 13.02
CA ASN A 251 4.67 1.48 12.43
C ASN A 251 4.03 1.95 11.14
N LEU A 252 3.06 1.19 10.62
CA LEU A 252 2.23 1.69 9.54
C LEU A 252 1.30 2.77 10.09
N ASN A 253 1.13 3.86 9.33
CA ASN A 253 0.05 4.83 9.56
C ASN A 253 -1.31 4.26 9.13
N LEU A 254 -1.57 3.03 9.53
CA LEU A 254 -2.90 2.53 9.66
C LEU A 254 -3.46 3.24 10.92
N ASN A 255 -4.71 3.68 10.87
CA ASN A 255 -5.52 3.60 12.08
C ASN A 255 -6.12 2.18 12.03
N PRO A 256 -5.37 1.10 12.35
CA PRO A 256 -5.91 -0.24 12.17
C PRO A 256 -6.95 -0.54 13.24
N VAL A 257 -6.84 0.09 14.41
CA VAL A 257 -7.67 -0.22 15.59
C VAL A 257 -9.16 0.02 15.34
N PRO A 258 -9.60 1.14 14.72
CA PRO A 258 -11.00 1.30 14.34
C PRO A 258 -11.49 0.24 13.35
N ILE A 259 -10.68 -0.12 12.35
CA ILE A 259 -11.06 -1.07 11.29
C ILE A 259 -11.10 -2.50 11.85
N CYS A 260 -10.05 -2.94 12.54
CA CYS A 260 -9.99 -4.25 13.17
C CYS A 260 -11.11 -4.41 14.20
N GLY A 261 -11.35 -3.40 15.04
CA GLY A 261 -12.45 -3.42 16.01
C GLY A 261 -13.82 -3.54 15.35
N ALA A 262 -14.07 -2.77 14.30
CA ALA A 262 -15.34 -2.82 13.55
C ALA A 262 -15.54 -4.15 12.80
N LEU A 263 -14.46 -4.79 12.36
CA LEU A 263 -14.48 -6.09 11.69
C LEU A 263 -14.39 -7.29 12.65
N GLY A 264 -14.24 -7.05 13.97
CA GLY A 264 -14.06 -8.10 14.97
C GLY A 264 -12.72 -8.84 14.85
N LEU A 265 -11.71 -8.23 14.24
CA LEU A 265 -10.38 -8.81 14.05
C LEU A 265 -9.47 -8.51 15.24
N SER A 266 -8.61 -9.48 15.57
CA SER A 266 -7.54 -9.32 16.55
C SER A 266 -6.43 -8.41 16.02
N HIS A 267 -5.80 -7.59 16.87
CA HIS A 267 -4.57 -6.86 16.52
C HIS A 267 -3.49 -7.11 17.58
N PRO A 268 -2.32 -7.65 17.21
CA PRO A 268 -1.96 -8.14 15.87
C PRO A 268 -2.84 -9.31 15.41
N LEU A 269 -3.03 -9.45 14.09
CA LEU A 269 -3.81 -10.56 13.51
C LEU A 269 -3.15 -11.90 13.83
N THR A 270 -3.98 -12.88 14.21
CA THR A 270 -3.56 -14.29 14.22
C THR A 270 -3.28 -14.79 12.81
N GLU A 271 -2.54 -15.89 12.67
CA GLU A 271 -2.26 -16.49 11.35
C GLU A 271 -3.55 -16.94 10.65
N ASP A 272 -4.51 -17.49 11.40
CA ASP A 272 -5.80 -17.91 10.86
C ASP A 272 -6.67 -16.71 10.45
N ASP A 273 -6.74 -15.64 11.25
CA ASP A 273 -7.46 -14.41 10.87
C ASP A 273 -6.85 -13.78 9.62
N ARG A 274 -5.51 -13.78 9.53
CA ARG A 274 -4.78 -13.29 8.36
C ARG A 274 -5.08 -14.15 7.13
N ARG A 275 -5.11 -15.47 7.28
CA ARG A 275 -5.45 -16.42 6.21
C ARG A 275 -6.84 -16.10 5.65
N VAL A 276 -7.85 -16.00 6.51
CA VAL A 276 -9.23 -15.67 6.14
C VAL A 276 -9.29 -14.29 5.48
N LEU A 277 -8.62 -13.30 6.04
CA LEU A 277 -8.61 -11.95 5.47
C LEU A 277 -7.97 -11.94 4.08
N GLN A 278 -6.79 -12.56 3.89
CA GLN A 278 -6.14 -12.68 2.59
C GLN A 278 -7.02 -13.37 1.56
N GLU A 279 -7.70 -14.44 1.95
CA GLU A 279 -8.64 -15.13 1.07
C GLU A 279 -9.73 -14.16 0.58
N HIS A 280 -10.34 -13.38 1.47
CA HIS A 280 -11.33 -12.37 1.09
C HIS A 280 -10.74 -11.23 0.25
N VAL A 281 -9.49 -10.82 0.53
CA VAL A 281 -8.77 -9.79 -0.23
C VAL A 281 -8.51 -10.24 -1.66
N LEU A 282 -7.93 -11.43 -1.81
CA LEU A 282 -7.56 -12.02 -3.10
C LEU A 282 -8.79 -12.46 -3.90
N ASN A 283 -9.88 -12.84 -3.23
CA ASN A 283 -11.16 -13.14 -3.86
C ASN A 283 -11.94 -11.89 -4.26
N GLY A 284 -11.56 -10.70 -3.82
CA GLY A 284 -12.27 -9.48 -4.16
C GLY A 284 -11.67 -8.73 -5.35
N ASP A 285 -12.48 -7.89 -5.99
CA ASP A 285 -12.06 -7.08 -7.16
C ASP A 285 -11.23 -5.84 -6.77
N TRP A 286 -10.87 -5.70 -5.51
CA TRP A 286 -10.23 -4.50 -4.96
C TRP A 286 -8.71 -4.63 -4.90
N LEU A 287 -8.18 -5.85 -4.81
CA LEU A 287 -6.75 -6.07 -4.88
C LEU A 287 -6.31 -6.05 -6.35
N THR A 288 -5.55 -5.00 -6.69
CA THR A 288 -4.85 -4.90 -7.97
C THR A 288 -3.35 -4.96 -7.71
N VAL A 289 -2.55 -5.30 -8.73
CA VAL A 289 -1.09 -5.25 -8.62
C VAL A 289 -0.61 -3.88 -8.17
N ASN A 290 -1.21 -2.81 -8.69
CA ASN A 290 -0.85 -1.44 -8.29
C ASN A 290 -1.18 -1.17 -6.81
N MET A 291 -2.29 -1.68 -6.29
CA MET A 291 -2.61 -1.56 -4.86
C MET A 291 -1.58 -2.30 -4.01
N LEU A 292 -1.18 -3.50 -4.42
CA LEU A 292 -0.20 -4.30 -3.70
C LEU A 292 1.20 -3.65 -3.76
N LYS A 293 1.60 -3.11 -4.92
CA LYS A 293 2.83 -2.32 -5.09
C LYS A 293 2.86 -1.08 -4.19
N LEU A 294 1.76 -0.33 -4.13
CA LEU A 294 1.63 0.82 -3.22
C LEU A 294 1.74 0.39 -1.75
N ALA A 295 0.98 -0.64 -1.36
CA ALA A 295 1.02 -1.17 0.00
C ALA A 295 2.43 -1.66 0.38
N MET A 296 3.14 -2.28 -0.56
CA MET A 296 4.52 -2.73 -0.35
C MET A 296 5.48 -1.57 -0.11
N GLY A 297 5.32 -0.45 -0.82
CA GLY A 297 6.10 0.77 -0.55
C GLY A 297 5.94 1.23 0.89
N GLU A 298 4.70 1.25 1.39
CA GLU A 298 4.42 1.62 2.79
C GLU A 298 4.94 0.59 3.80
N ILE A 299 4.90 -0.70 3.45
CA ILE A 299 5.50 -1.75 4.27
C ILE A 299 7.01 -1.53 4.36
N HIS A 300 7.70 -1.25 3.25
CA HIS A 300 9.13 -0.91 3.27
C HIS A 300 9.42 0.31 4.15
N GLU A 301 8.63 1.37 4.03
CA GLU A 301 8.78 2.56 4.88
C GLU A 301 8.65 2.18 6.37
N ALA A 302 7.67 1.34 6.73
CA ALA A 302 7.51 0.88 8.11
C ALA A 302 8.65 -0.05 8.57
N TYR A 303 9.23 -0.86 7.68
CA TYR A 303 10.44 -1.64 7.99
C TYR A 303 11.64 -0.75 8.26
N ILE A 304 11.88 0.25 7.40
CA ILE A 304 12.95 1.22 7.58
C ILE A 304 12.72 1.98 8.89
N GLN A 305 11.51 2.47 9.14
CA GLN A 305 11.19 3.17 10.37
C GLN A 305 11.52 2.31 11.59
N LYS A 306 11.01 1.07 11.62
CA LYS A 306 11.20 0.16 12.76
C LYS A 306 12.64 -0.27 12.98
N HIS A 307 13.28 -0.77 11.94
CA HIS A 307 14.54 -1.50 12.06
C HIS A 307 15.77 -0.62 11.85
N TRP A 308 15.57 0.59 11.31
CA TRP A 308 16.64 1.53 11.07
C TRP A 308 16.50 2.78 11.94
N VAL A 309 15.39 3.50 11.80
CA VAL A 309 15.19 4.80 12.47
C VAL A 309 14.96 4.62 13.96
N ASP A 310 14.00 3.77 14.37
CA ASP A 310 13.66 3.53 15.77
C ASP A 310 14.78 2.77 16.49
N ALA A 311 15.59 2.01 15.75
CA ALA A 311 16.82 1.38 16.24
C ALA A 311 17.95 2.40 16.52
N GLY A 312 17.78 3.65 16.11
CA GLY A 312 18.77 4.72 16.32
C GLY A 312 19.99 4.61 15.40
N ILE A 313 19.86 3.94 14.25
CA ILE A 313 20.96 3.80 13.29
C ILE A 313 21.18 5.13 12.56
N GLU A 314 22.36 5.71 12.71
CA GLU A 314 22.74 6.97 12.09
C GLU A 314 23.12 6.77 10.62
N THR A 315 22.26 7.23 9.69
CA THR A 315 22.56 7.17 8.25
C THR A 315 23.53 8.26 7.84
N LYS A 316 24.55 7.88 7.07
CA LYS A 316 25.45 8.84 6.41
C LYS A 316 24.64 9.71 5.42
N PRO A 317 24.78 11.06 5.43
CA PRO A 317 23.95 11.95 4.60
C PRO A 317 23.97 11.68 3.09
N SER A 318 25.09 11.14 2.59
CA SER A 318 25.23 10.74 1.18
C SER A 318 24.30 9.59 0.80
N TYR A 319 24.13 8.60 1.68
CA TYR A 319 23.25 7.44 1.46
C TYR A 319 21.79 7.85 1.55
N MET A 320 21.44 8.72 2.50
CA MET A 320 20.06 9.22 2.61
C MET A 320 19.62 9.96 1.33
N ARG A 321 20.48 10.81 0.75
CA ARG A 321 20.15 11.50 -0.51
C ARG A 321 19.99 10.53 -1.68
N ALA A 322 20.91 9.56 -1.80
CA ALA A 322 20.82 8.54 -2.84
C ALA A 322 19.56 7.67 -2.68
N PHE A 323 19.15 7.40 -1.43
CA PHE A 323 17.90 6.74 -1.11
C PHE A 323 16.69 7.57 -1.56
N GLU A 324 16.58 8.82 -1.14
CA GLU A 324 15.48 9.73 -1.49
C GLU A 324 15.31 9.84 -3.01
N GLU A 325 16.41 10.05 -3.74
CA GLU A 325 16.40 10.14 -5.21
C GLU A 325 15.90 8.85 -5.87
N ARG A 326 16.34 7.68 -5.40
CA ARG A 326 15.88 6.39 -5.92
C ARG A 326 14.42 6.12 -5.53
N TRP A 327 14.03 6.42 -4.29
CA TRP A 327 12.67 6.26 -3.78
C TRP A 327 11.66 7.05 -4.60
N LEU A 328 11.94 8.33 -4.81
CA LEU A 328 11.13 9.20 -5.65
C LEU A 328 11.09 8.74 -7.11
N ALA A 329 12.23 8.32 -7.68
CA ALA A 329 12.28 7.82 -9.06
C ALA A 329 11.47 6.53 -9.26
N SER A 330 11.31 5.73 -8.20
CA SER A 330 10.61 4.45 -8.22
C SER A 330 9.10 4.54 -7.93
N ASN A 331 8.57 5.75 -7.68
CA ASN A 331 7.21 5.95 -7.16
C ASN A 331 6.91 5.10 -5.91
N GLY A 332 7.91 4.87 -5.05
CA GLY A 332 7.78 4.05 -3.84
C GLY A 332 7.81 2.53 -4.07
N VAL A 333 8.06 2.07 -5.29
CA VAL A 333 8.15 0.63 -5.62
C VAL A 333 9.58 0.33 -6.06
N MET A 334 10.40 -0.11 -5.11
CA MET A 334 11.81 -0.44 -5.36
C MET A 334 11.93 -1.66 -6.27
N GLU A 335 12.19 -1.47 -7.57
CA GLU A 335 12.49 -2.57 -8.51
C GLU A 335 13.98 -2.99 -8.50
N ARG A 336 14.82 -2.30 -7.73
CA ARG A 336 16.27 -2.53 -7.70
C ARG A 336 16.80 -2.56 -6.27
N LYS A 337 17.97 -3.20 -6.11
CA LYS A 337 18.72 -3.25 -4.86
C LYS A 337 18.90 -1.84 -4.29
N LEU A 338 18.37 -1.65 -3.10
CA LEU A 338 18.58 -0.47 -2.29
C LEU A 338 19.46 -0.88 -1.11
N GLU A 339 20.47 -0.08 -0.82
CA GLU A 339 21.37 -0.31 0.30
C GLU A 339 21.48 0.99 1.10
N LEU A 340 21.13 0.91 2.38
CA LEU A 340 21.37 1.94 3.38
C LEU A 340 22.57 1.48 4.22
N CYS A 341 23.53 2.38 4.42
CA CYS A 341 24.66 2.13 5.30
C CYS A 341 24.62 3.18 6.42
N GLY A 342 24.82 2.71 7.65
CA GLY A 342 24.76 3.53 8.84
C GLY A 342 25.63 2.98 9.94
N VAL A 343 25.56 3.64 11.09
CA VAL A 343 26.29 3.28 12.29
C VAL A 343 25.27 3.13 13.41
N ASP A 344 25.27 1.99 14.08
CA ASP A 344 24.33 1.74 15.17
C ASP A 344 24.73 2.45 16.49
N ALA A 345 23.97 2.21 17.55
CA ALA A 345 24.24 2.77 18.88
C ALA A 345 25.57 2.29 19.49
N PHE A 346 26.10 1.15 19.05
CA PHE A 346 27.37 0.57 19.48
C PHE A 346 28.57 1.03 18.65
N ARG A 347 28.32 1.85 17.62
CA ARG A 347 29.30 2.32 16.64
C ARG A 347 29.76 1.24 15.66
N GLU A 348 28.98 0.20 15.49
CA GLU A 348 29.22 -0.83 14.48
C GLU A 348 28.62 -0.37 13.15
N ASP A 349 29.35 -0.61 12.06
CA ASP A 349 28.81 -0.36 10.72
C ASP A 349 27.68 -1.37 10.47
N THR A 350 26.51 -0.87 10.09
CA THR A 350 25.34 -1.69 9.76
C THR A 350 24.90 -1.37 8.34
N SER A 351 24.43 -2.37 7.60
CA SER A 351 23.75 -2.17 6.34
C SER A 351 22.34 -2.77 6.34
N PHE A 352 21.44 -2.05 5.68
CA PHE A 352 20.07 -2.47 5.43
C PHE A 352 19.89 -2.52 3.93
N VAL A 353 19.64 -3.71 3.42
CA VAL A 353 19.53 -3.98 1.99
C VAL A 353 18.10 -4.39 1.67
N ILE A 354 17.44 -3.69 0.75
CA ILE A 354 16.24 -4.18 0.10
C ILE A 354 16.67 -4.78 -1.24
N GLU A 355 16.73 -6.10 -1.32
CA GLU A 355 17.16 -6.85 -2.51
C GLU A 355 15.96 -7.55 -3.15
N ASP A 356 15.60 -7.17 -4.39
CA ASP A 356 14.26 -7.42 -4.95
C ASP A 356 13.20 -6.68 -4.08
N PRO A 357 12.08 -6.18 -4.59
CA PRO A 357 11.03 -5.53 -3.77
C PRO A 357 10.47 -6.35 -2.58
N PHE A 358 11.04 -7.50 -2.26
CA PHE A 358 10.44 -8.54 -1.44
C PHE A 358 11.31 -9.04 -0.29
N VAL A 359 12.62 -8.77 -0.33
CA VAL A 359 13.56 -9.22 0.71
C VAL A 359 14.23 -8.00 1.33
N VAL A 360 14.17 -7.94 2.66
CA VAL A 360 14.92 -6.99 3.47
C VAL A 360 15.98 -7.78 4.24
N GLU A 361 17.24 -7.43 4.05
CA GLU A 361 18.39 -8.00 4.76
C GLU A 361 18.98 -6.93 5.69
N LEU A 362 19.23 -7.34 6.94
CA LEU A 362 19.91 -6.53 7.96
C LEU A 362 21.25 -7.19 8.27
N ASN A 363 22.34 -6.50 7.97
CA ASN A 363 23.69 -7.04 8.07
C ASN A 363 24.53 -6.17 9.02
N SER A 364 25.14 -6.78 10.04
CA SER A 364 26.26 -6.20 10.78
C SER A 364 27.54 -6.38 9.95
N VAL A 365 28.32 -5.32 9.73
CA VAL A 365 29.50 -5.38 8.85
C VAL A 365 30.62 -6.23 9.44
N GLU A 366 30.64 -6.44 10.75
CA GLU A 366 31.66 -7.25 11.42
C GLU A 366 31.43 -8.78 11.31
N GLU A 367 30.23 -9.23 10.90
CA GLU A 367 29.87 -10.65 10.78
C GLU A 367 29.74 -11.15 9.33
N LEU A 368 30.41 -10.50 8.38
CA LEU A 368 30.40 -10.88 6.95
C LEU A 368 30.90 -12.33 6.68
N ASP A 369 31.63 -12.93 7.62
CA ASP A 369 32.11 -14.33 7.54
C ASP A 369 31.15 -15.35 8.18
N SER A 370 30.04 -14.90 8.80
CA SER A 370 29.00 -15.79 9.30
C SER A 370 27.83 -15.80 8.32
N ASP A 371 27.40 -16.99 7.89
CA ASP A 371 26.22 -17.16 7.01
C ASP A 371 24.88 -16.79 7.70
N GLN A 372 24.91 -16.04 8.80
CA GLN A 372 23.74 -15.65 9.59
C GLN A 372 23.34 -14.21 9.25
N TYR A 373 22.58 -14.07 8.17
CA TYR A 373 21.87 -12.83 7.87
C TYR A 373 20.40 -12.99 8.24
N ASP A 374 19.83 -11.98 8.90
CA ASP A 374 18.40 -11.91 9.16
C ASP A 374 17.70 -11.37 7.91
N ALA A 375 17.32 -12.28 7.01
CA ALA A 375 16.53 -11.96 5.83
C ALA A 375 15.02 -12.05 6.15
N PHE A 376 14.32 -10.92 6.03
CA PHE A 376 12.89 -10.82 6.24
C PHE A 376 12.15 -10.76 4.91
N GLY A 377 11.15 -11.64 4.74
CA GLY A 377 10.14 -11.46 3.70
C GLY A 377 9.26 -10.26 4.04
N VAL A 378 9.20 -9.29 3.13
CA VAL A 378 8.45 -8.04 3.29
C VAL A 378 6.93 -8.29 3.31
N LEU A 379 6.48 -9.19 2.43
CA LEU A 379 5.08 -9.61 2.37
C LEU A 379 4.93 -10.98 3.00
N GLN A 380 3.94 -11.10 3.87
CA GLN A 380 3.55 -12.38 4.47
C GLN A 380 2.35 -12.94 3.71
N VAL A 381 2.58 -13.62 2.59
CA VAL A 381 1.48 -14.24 1.83
C VAL A 381 1.27 -15.69 2.32
N VAL A 382 0.12 -15.94 2.94
CA VAL A 382 -0.26 -17.23 3.55
C VAL A 382 -1.14 -18.04 2.60
N VAL A 383 -1.96 -17.37 1.77
CA VAL A 383 -2.90 -18.02 0.84
C VAL A 383 -2.81 -17.41 -0.55
N VAL A 384 -2.97 -18.24 -1.58
CA VAL A 384 -3.35 -17.83 -2.93
C VAL A 384 -4.72 -18.40 -3.20
N SER A 385 -5.65 -17.50 -3.53
CA SER A 385 -7.01 -17.90 -3.86
C SER A 385 -7.07 -18.73 -5.15
N ASP A 386 -7.89 -19.78 -5.15
CA ASP A 386 -8.26 -20.55 -6.34
C ASP A 386 -8.80 -19.64 -7.47
N ARG A 387 -9.40 -18.49 -7.15
CA ARG A 387 -9.88 -17.49 -8.12
C ARG A 387 -8.77 -16.94 -9.00
N LEU A 388 -7.56 -16.79 -8.46
CA LEU A 388 -6.39 -16.31 -9.21
C LEU A 388 -5.90 -17.34 -10.22
N LEU A 389 -6.11 -18.63 -9.93
CA LEU A 389 -5.76 -19.77 -10.77
C LEU A 389 -6.90 -20.16 -11.73
N ALA A 390 -8.13 -19.75 -11.44
CA ALA A 390 -9.30 -20.06 -12.25
C ALA A 390 -9.31 -19.25 -13.57
N PRO A 391 -9.64 -19.90 -14.71
CA PRO A 391 -9.78 -19.22 -15.99
C PRO A 391 -10.99 -18.26 -16.02
N PRO A 392 -10.98 -17.24 -16.89
CA PRO A 392 -9.87 -16.87 -17.77
C PRO A 392 -8.74 -16.19 -16.98
N ILE A 393 -7.52 -16.46 -17.42
CA ILE A 393 -6.30 -15.86 -16.87
C ILE A 393 -5.96 -14.65 -17.72
N THR A 394 -5.95 -13.48 -17.06
CA THR A 394 -5.62 -12.20 -17.68
C THR A 394 -4.19 -11.83 -17.33
N ASP A 395 -3.57 -10.95 -18.13
CA ASP A 395 -2.22 -10.45 -17.85
C ASP A 395 -2.11 -9.83 -16.44
N SER A 396 -3.18 -9.16 -15.98
CA SER A 396 -3.23 -8.61 -14.62
C SER A 396 -3.28 -9.67 -13.52
N LYS A 397 -3.97 -10.80 -13.74
CA LYS A 397 -3.94 -11.94 -12.81
C LYS A 397 -2.55 -12.57 -12.80
N LEU A 398 -1.93 -12.71 -13.98
CA LEU A 398 -0.60 -13.28 -14.12
C LEU A 398 0.45 -12.40 -13.42
N GLU A 399 0.40 -11.09 -13.62
CA GLU A 399 1.30 -10.14 -12.95
C GLU A 399 1.10 -10.19 -11.43
N LEU A 400 -0.16 -10.26 -10.95
CA LEU A 400 -0.44 -10.40 -9.53
C LEU A 400 0.10 -11.71 -8.96
N LEU A 401 -0.12 -12.82 -9.66
CA LEU A 401 0.38 -14.13 -9.23
C LEU A 401 1.91 -14.16 -9.22
N TYR A 402 2.56 -13.58 -10.23
CA TYR A 402 4.01 -13.44 -10.29
C TYR A 402 4.53 -12.59 -9.12
N PHE A 403 3.85 -11.48 -8.82
CA PHE A 403 4.22 -10.61 -7.72
C PHE A 403 4.10 -11.32 -6.36
N LEU A 404 2.99 -12.02 -6.13
CA LEU A 404 2.80 -12.83 -4.92
C LEU A 404 3.82 -13.98 -4.84
N TRP A 405 4.14 -14.61 -5.96
CA TRP A 405 5.16 -15.66 -6.08
C TRP A 405 6.54 -15.15 -5.68
N ARG A 406 6.97 -14.02 -6.24
CA ARG A 406 8.27 -13.41 -5.95
C ARG A 406 8.37 -12.83 -4.55
N SER A 407 7.24 -12.49 -3.93
CA SER A 407 7.21 -11.88 -2.60
C SER A 407 7.63 -12.75 -1.42
N GLN A 408 8.10 -13.95 -1.71
CA GLN A 408 8.24 -15.03 -0.74
C GLN A 408 9.67 -15.17 -0.30
N SER A 409 9.88 -15.25 1.02
CA SER A 409 11.19 -15.62 1.55
C SER A 409 11.51 -17.06 1.15
N ALA A 410 12.77 -17.33 0.81
CA ALA A 410 13.27 -18.69 0.54
C ALA A 410 13.00 -19.68 1.71
N THR A 411 12.79 -19.15 2.92
CA THR A 411 12.47 -19.93 4.12
C THR A 411 10.97 -20.24 4.27
N ALA A 412 10.10 -19.42 3.71
CA ALA A 412 8.66 -19.61 3.70
C ALA A 412 8.30 -20.59 2.59
N ARG A 413 8.46 -21.90 2.85
CA ARG A 413 7.88 -22.92 1.97
C ARG A 413 6.39 -22.63 1.86
N TRP A 414 5.88 -22.61 0.63
CA TRP A 414 4.45 -22.46 0.35
C TRP A 414 3.70 -23.60 1.05
N GLN A 415 3.16 -23.32 2.24
CA GLN A 415 1.97 -24.00 2.74
C GLN A 415 0.73 -23.36 2.12
N MET A 416 0.85 -22.89 0.87
CA MET A 416 -0.28 -22.26 0.21
C MET A 416 -1.37 -23.29 -0.01
N THR A 417 -2.50 -23.01 0.61
CA THR A 417 -3.71 -23.77 0.39
C THR A 417 -4.36 -23.25 -0.89
N PHE A 418 -3.98 -23.83 -2.01
CA PHE A 418 -4.82 -23.86 -3.21
C PHE A 418 -5.25 -25.30 -3.46
N SER A 419 -6.37 -25.48 -4.14
CA SER A 419 -6.83 -26.81 -4.50
C SER A 419 -5.89 -27.42 -5.56
N GLU A 420 -5.40 -28.63 -5.30
CA GLU A 420 -4.55 -29.36 -6.28
C GLU A 420 -5.28 -29.52 -7.62
N SER A 421 -6.61 -29.74 -7.58
CA SER A 421 -7.41 -29.85 -8.80
C SER A 421 -7.48 -28.54 -9.58
N VAL A 422 -7.54 -27.39 -8.89
CA VAL A 422 -7.55 -26.06 -9.50
C VAL A 422 -6.18 -25.74 -10.11
N MET A 423 -5.09 -25.98 -9.38
CA MET A 423 -3.73 -25.79 -9.90
C MET A 423 -3.47 -26.68 -11.12
N ARG A 424 -3.89 -27.95 -11.07
CA ARG A 424 -3.79 -28.87 -12.20
C ARG A 424 -4.58 -28.36 -13.41
N GLN A 425 -5.83 -27.94 -13.19
CA GLN A 425 -6.64 -27.37 -14.26
C GLN A 425 -6.02 -26.09 -14.85
N ALA A 426 -5.45 -25.23 -14.02
CA ALA A 426 -4.77 -24.01 -14.44
C ALA A 426 -3.54 -24.30 -15.31
N VAL A 427 -2.70 -25.27 -14.91
CA VAL A 427 -1.54 -25.71 -15.71
C VAL A 427 -2.01 -26.27 -17.05
N GLN A 428 -3.03 -27.12 -17.04
CA GLN A 428 -3.55 -27.75 -18.25
C GLN A 428 -4.15 -26.73 -19.22
N ASP A 429 -4.86 -25.72 -18.70
CA ASP A 429 -5.39 -24.60 -19.47
C ASP A 429 -4.25 -23.75 -20.08
N ALA A 430 -3.24 -23.39 -19.29
CA ALA A 430 -2.05 -22.66 -19.74
C ALA A 430 -1.30 -23.38 -20.88
N ILE A 431 -1.15 -24.70 -20.74
CA ILE A 431 -0.53 -25.54 -21.76
C ILE A 431 -1.39 -25.54 -23.03
N SER A 432 -2.70 -25.74 -22.90
CA SER A 432 -3.61 -25.83 -24.06
C SER A 432 -3.69 -24.53 -24.85
N THR A 433 -3.59 -23.38 -24.16
CA THR A 433 -3.60 -22.03 -24.76
C THR A 433 -2.24 -21.61 -25.32
N GLY A 434 -1.17 -22.35 -25.02
CA GLY A 434 0.18 -22.04 -25.49
C GLY A 434 0.83 -20.85 -24.79
N GLN A 435 0.33 -20.46 -23.61
CA GLN A 435 0.89 -19.36 -22.83
C GLN A 435 2.14 -19.82 -22.09
N LEU A 436 3.31 -19.54 -22.67
CA LEU A 436 4.59 -20.03 -22.18
C LEU A 436 4.91 -19.52 -20.77
N ASP A 437 4.87 -18.19 -20.58
CA ASP A 437 5.24 -17.55 -19.31
C ASP A 437 4.33 -18.00 -18.16
N TYR A 438 3.03 -18.15 -18.46
CA TYR A 438 2.08 -18.64 -17.48
C TYR A 438 2.33 -20.10 -17.10
N THR A 439 2.61 -20.96 -18.09
CA THR A 439 2.96 -22.36 -17.83
C THR A 439 4.21 -22.47 -16.96
N CYS A 440 5.26 -21.67 -17.27
CA CYS A 440 6.47 -21.62 -16.46
C CYS A 440 6.16 -21.25 -15.01
N LEU A 441 5.41 -20.15 -14.81
CA LEU A 441 5.10 -19.65 -13.47
C LEU A 441 4.30 -20.68 -12.66
N LEU A 442 3.26 -21.29 -13.24
CA LEU A 442 2.45 -22.28 -12.52
C LEU A 442 3.23 -23.55 -12.17
N VAL A 443 4.07 -24.03 -13.09
CA VAL A 443 4.92 -25.19 -12.83
C VAL A 443 5.94 -24.87 -11.74
N ASP A 444 6.50 -23.66 -11.73
CA ASP A 444 7.41 -23.19 -10.70
C ASP A 444 6.72 -23.12 -9.32
N ILE A 445 5.54 -22.49 -9.24
CA ILE A 445 4.71 -22.43 -8.04
C ILE A 445 4.39 -23.84 -7.53
N ARG A 446 3.92 -24.73 -8.42
CA ARG A 446 3.58 -26.11 -8.06
C ARG A 446 4.81 -26.89 -7.57
N SER A 447 5.99 -26.60 -8.10
CA SER A 447 7.25 -27.24 -7.68
C SER A 447 7.59 -26.95 -6.22
N HIS A 448 7.38 -25.71 -5.80
CA HIS A 448 7.74 -25.25 -4.46
C HIS A 448 6.64 -25.46 -3.41
N SER A 449 5.42 -25.77 -3.84
CA SER A 449 4.27 -26.01 -2.95
C SER A 449 4.17 -27.44 -2.42
N THR A 450 5.06 -28.35 -2.84
CA THR A 450 5.01 -29.76 -2.42
C THR A 450 5.90 -29.99 -1.19
N PRO A 451 5.35 -30.19 0.02
CA PRO A 451 6.12 -30.20 1.27
C PRO A 451 7.16 -31.32 1.34
N ASP A 452 6.88 -32.45 0.68
CA ASP A 452 7.70 -33.66 0.79
C ASP A 452 8.83 -33.73 -0.25
N GLY A 453 8.87 -32.83 -1.24
CA GLY A 453 9.82 -32.86 -2.37
C GLY A 453 9.81 -34.16 -3.20
N SER A 454 8.95 -35.12 -2.84
CA SER A 454 8.87 -36.48 -3.35
C SER A 454 7.96 -36.56 -4.57
N SER A 455 6.89 -35.77 -4.60
CA SER A 455 6.03 -35.63 -5.77
C SER A 455 6.75 -34.83 -6.85
N SER A 456 6.69 -35.36 -8.07
CA SER A 456 7.02 -34.62 -9.28
C SER A 456 6.19 -33.34 -9.36
N SER A 457 6.85 -32.24 -9.71
CA SER A 457 6.18 -30.97 -9.94
C SER A 457 5.57 -30.86 -11.32
N VAL A 458 5.93 -31.78 -12.22
CA VAL A 458 5.33 -31.96 -13.55
C VAL A 458 4.75 -33.36 -13.62
N LYS A 459 3.50 -33.49 -14.04
CA LYS A 459 2.81 -34.77 -14.16
C LYS A 459 2.83 -35.27 -15.60
N ALA A 460 2.69 -36.59 -15.78
CA ALA A 460 2.61 -37.21 -17.09
C ALA A 460 1.53 -36.55 -17.99
N GLU A 461 0.38 -36.20 -17.40
CA GLU A 461 -0.72 -35.51 -18.07
C GLU A 461 -0.33 -34.14 -18.65
N ASP A 462 0.60 -33.39 -18.02
CA ASP A 462 1.06 -32.09 -18.53
C ASP A 462 1.84 -32.27 -19.85
N PHE A 463 2.71 -33.29 -19.89
CA PHE A 463 3.43 -33.66 -21.11
C PHE A 463 2.46 -34.12 -22.22
N LEU A 464 1.48 -34.95 -21.88
CA LEU A 464 0.51 -35.44 -22.86
C LEU A 464 -0.35 -34.32 -23.43
N THR A 465 -0.75 -33.36 -22.59
CA THR A 465 -1.49 -32.18 -23.05
C THR A 465 -0.62 -31.30 -23.94
N ALA A 466 0.62 -31.02 -23.56
CA ALA A 466 1.52 -30.21 -24.39
C ALA A 466 1.78 -30.88 -25.76
N ALA A 467 1.94 -32.21 -25.80
CA ALA A 467 2.03 -32.98 -27.04
C ALA A 467 0.74 -32.93 -27.87
N LYS A 468 -0.42 -33.09 -27.22
CA LYS A 468 -1.74 -33.03 -27.87
C LYS A 468 -1.99 -31.70 -28.57
N TYR A 469 -1.60 -30.58 -27.95
CA TYR A 469 -1.73 -29.24 -28.52
C TYR A 469 -0.51 -28.80 -29.35
N ASN A 470 0.44 -29.72 -29.61
CA ASN A 470 1.65 -29.46 -30.38
C ASN A 470 2.52 -28.30 -29.86
N GLN A 471 2.60 -28.16 -28.54
CA GLN A 471 3.34 -27.11 -27.85
C GLN A 471 4.78 -27.55 -27.54
N ALA A 472 5.63 -27.62 -28.58
CA ALA A 472 7.01 -28.11 -28.47
C ALA A 472 7.85 -27.33 -27.44
N ARG A 473 7.68 -26.00 -27.39
CA ARG A 473 8.42 -25.14 -26.46
C ARG A 473 8.01 -25.39 -25.01
N ILE A 474 6.72 -25.59 -24.75
CA ILE A 474 6.22 -25.95 -23.42
C ILE A 474 6.73 -27.34 -23.01
N LEU A 475 6.69 -28.33 -23.91
CA LEU A 475 7.26 -29.66 -23.65
C LEU A 475 8.74 -29.60 -23.22
N GLN A 476 9.52 -28.75 -23.88
CA GLN A 476 10.90 -28.51 -23.52
C GLN A 476 11.03 -27.97 -22.10
N ILE A 477 10.23 -26.95 -21.75
CA ILE A 477 10.22 -26.37 -20.41
C ILE A 477 9.79 -27.39 -19.36
N LEU A 478 8.75 -28.18 -19.62
CA LEU A 478 8.31 -29.24 -18.70
C LEU A 478 9.44 -30.27 -18.44
N LEU A 479 10.22 -30.62 -19.47
CA LEU A 479 11.39 -31.49 -19.32
C LEU A 479 12.55 -30.82 -18.58
N GLU A 480 12.74 -29.50 -18.75
CA GLU A 480 13.73 -28.70 -18.03
C GLU A 480 13.41 -28.62 -16.53
N PHE A 481 12.13 -28.43 -16.18
CA PHE A 481 11.65 -28.36 -14.80
C PHE A 481 11.70 -29.73 -14.09
N ASP A 482 11.02 -30.75 -14.63
CA ASP A 482 10.98 -32.08 -14.01
C ASP A 482 10.65 -33.19 -15.01
N SER A 483 11.64 -34.01 -15.33
CA SER A 483 11.49 -35.11 -16.29
C SER A 483 11.12 -36.46 -15.67
N ARG A 484 10.91 -36.53 -14.34
CA ARG A 484 10.67 -37.80 -13.63
C ARG A 484 9.43 -38.54 -14.11
N ASP A 485 8.35 -37.79 -14.35
CA ASP A 485 7.06 -38.33 -14.78
C ASP A 485 6.86 -38.29 -16.29
N PHE A 486 7.93 -38.10 -17.07
CA PHE A 486 7.82 -38.07 -18.51
C PHE A 486 7.27 -39.42 -19.05
N PRO A 487 6.20 -39.42 -19.87
CA PRO A 487 5.49 -40.64 -20.27
C PRO A 487 6.23 -41.42 -21.38
N ARG A 488 7.35 -42.06 -21.03
CA ARG A 488 8.28 -42.72 -21.98
C ARG A 488 7.65 -43.81 -22.85
N ASN A 489 6.61 -44.48 -22.34
CA ASN A 489 5.95 -45.58 -23.03
C ASN A 489 4.62 -45.17 -23.68
N ASP A 490 4.22 -43.90 -23.56
CA ASP A 490 2.93 -43.45 -24.09
C ASP A 490 2.97 -43.37 -25.63
N PRO A 491 2.00 -43.99 -26.32
CA PRO A 491 1.95 -44.01 -27.78
C PRO A 491 1.70 -42.62 -28.38
N SER A 492 0.94 -41.75 -27.70
CA SER A 492 0.63 -40.39 -28.15
C SER A 492 1.88 -39.52 -28.13
N MET A 493 2.66 -39.59 -27.05
CA MET A 493 3.95 -38.90 -26.95
C MET A 493 4.93 -39.37 -28.04
N LYS A 494 5.01 -40.69 -28.27
CA LYS A 494 5.86 -41.28 -29.31
C LYS A 494 5.43 -40.86 -30.71
N HIS A 495 4.12 -40.77 -30.94
CA HIS A 495 3.56 -40.30 -32.21
C HIS A 495 3.90 -38.83 -32.45
N TRP A 496 3.68 -37.97 -31.44
CA TRP A 496 4.03 -36.56 -31.49
C TRP A 496 5.53 -36.37 -31.80
N ALA A 497 6.42 -37.05 -31.08
CA ALA A 497 7.86 -36.88 -31.24
C ALA A 497 8.36 -37.30 -32.65
N ARG A 498 7.78 -38.35 -33.24
CA ARG A 498 8.03 -38.74 -34.64
C ARG A 498 7.51 -37.69 -35.62
N ALA A 499 6.30 -37.17 -35.39
CA ALA A 499 5.72 -36.15 -36.25
C ALA A 499 6.56 -34.86 -36.22
N ALA A 500 7.02 -34.42 -35.04
CA ALA A 500 7.93 -33.28 -34.87
C ALA A 500 9.25 -33.52 -35.62
N ARG A 501 9.90 -34.67 -35.41
CA ARG A 501 11.13 -35.04 -36.13
C ARG A 501 10.95 -35.02 -37.65
N ASN A 502 9.85 -35.58 -38.16
CA ASN A 502 9.58 -35.64 -39.59
C ASN A 502 9.33 -34.25 -40.20
N LYS A 503 8.90 -33.28 -39.38
CA LYS A 503 8.80 -31.86 -39.75
C LYS A 503 10.14 -31.11 -39.69
N GLY A 504 11.23 -31.79 -39.31
CA GLY A 504 12.56 -31.19 -39.14
C GLY A 504 12.78 -30.56 -37.77
N ASP A 505 11.87 -30.74 -36.80
CA ASP A 505 12.08 -30.28 -35.43
C ASP A 505 13.05 -31.25 -34.71
N GLY A 506 14.27 -30.76 -34.46
CA GLY A 506 15.32 -31.50 -33.77
C GLY A 506 14.92 -31.96 -32.37
N PHE A 507 14.02 -31.23 -31.71
CA PHE A 507 13.53 -31.60 -30.37
C PHE A 507 12.75 -32.91 -30.39
N GLY A 508 11.98 -33.19 -31.45
CA GLY A 508 11.29 -34.46 -31.63
C GLY A 508 12.25 -35.66 -31.69
N ALA A 509 13.43 -35.49 -32.29
CA ALA A 509 14.46 -36.53 -32.31
C ALA A 509 15.05 -36.77 -30.91
N ILE A 510 15.33 -35.69 -30.17
CA ILE A 510 15.84 -35.74 -28.78
C ILE A 510 14.85 -36.50 -27.89
N VAL A 511 13.57 -36.19 -27.97
CA VAL A 511 12.52 -36.87 -27.19
C VAL A 511 12.48 -38.37 -27.50
N LEU A 512 12.61 -38.78 -28.77
CA LEU A 512 12.66 -40.21 -29.13
C LEU A 512 13.89 -40.93 -28.55
N VAL A 513 15.04 -40.27 -28.49
CA VAL A 513 16.24 -40.82 -27.84
C VAL A 513 16.01 -40.93 -26.34
N PHE A 514 15.44 -39.89 -25.72
CA PHE A 514 15.09 -39.88 -24.30
C PHE A 514 14.14 -41.03 -23.92
N MET A 515 13.12 -41.30 -24.74
CA MET A 515 12.19 -42.42 -24.55
C MET A 515 12.87 -43.80 -24.62
N ARG A 516 13.98 -43.94 -25.36
CA ARG A 516 14.71 -45.22 -25.51
C ARG A 516 15.70 -45.49 -24.38
N ALA A 517 16.18 -44.44 -23.70
CA ALA A 517 17.16 -44.57 -22.64
C ALA A 517 16.55 -45.30 -21.43
N ARG A 518 16.75 -46.62 -21.33
CA ARG A 518 16.12 -47.48 -20.30
C ARG A 518 16.72 -47.31 -18.89
N ASN A 519 17.94 -46.78 -18.77
CA ASN A 519 18.71 -46.77 -17.53
C ASN A 519 19.07 -45.37 -16.99
N VAL A 520 18.54 -44.30 -17.59
CA VAL A 520 18.71 -42.97 -17.00
C VAL A 520 17.69 -42.84 -15.88
N GLN A 521 18.11 -43.13 -14.65
CA GLN A 521 17.36 -42.69 -13.47
C GLN A 521 17.22 -41.17 -13.57
N PRO A 522 16.00 -40.63 -13.59
CA PRO A 522 15.78 -39.19 -13.60
C PRO A 522 16.15 -38.64 -12.21
N GLY A 523 17.43 -38.45 -11.96
CA GLY A 523 17.90 -37.59 -10.86
C GLY A 523 17.68 -36.14 -11.24
N ARG A 524 17.36 -35.28 -10.25
CA ARG A 524 17.07 -33.84 -10.40
C ARG A 524 18.09 -33.04 -11.24
N HIS A 525 19.30 -33.57 -11.50
CA HIS A 525 20.42 -32.85 -12.10
C HIS A 525 21.14 -33.55 -13.27
N CYS A 526 20.76 -34.76 -13.69
CA CYS A 526 21.59 -35.48 -14.68
C CYS A 526 21.22 -35.21 -16.15
N PHE A 527 19.97 -34.85 -16.45
CA PHE A 527 19.53 -34.63 -17.83
C PHE A 527 19.29 -33.14 -18.15
N SER A 528 18.73 -32.37 -17.23
CA SER A 528 18.52 -30.93 -17.38
C SER A 528 19.87 -30.18 -17.50
N THR A 529 20.84 -30.54 -16.66
CA THR A 529 22.18 -29.93 -16.67
C THR A 529 23.03 -30.34 -17.88
N PHE A 530 22.65 -31.40 -18.60
CA PHE A 530 23.38 -31.90 -19.78
C PHE A 530 22.85 -31.34 -21.10
N LEU A 531 21.54 -31.07 -21.20
CA LEU A 531 20.90 -30.45 -22.38
C LEU A 531 20.79 -28.93 -22.29
N PHE A 532 20.73 -28.36 -21.09
CA PHE A 532 20.32 -26.96 -20.88
C PHE A 532 21.31 -26.18 -20.01
N ARG A 533 22.61 -26.49 -20.14
CA ARG A 533 23.71 -25.88 -19.37
C ARG A 533 23.96 -24.42 -19.79
N SER A 534 23.03 -23.54 -19.47
CA SER A 534 23.26 -22.10 -19.35
C SER A 534 22.28 -21.57 -18.31
N GLY A 535 22.78 -21.28 -17.10
CA GLY A 535 21.95 -20.71 -16.04
C GLY A 535 21.25 -19.44 -16.52
N TYR A 536 19.97 -19.27 -16.16
CA TYR A 536 19.14 -18.06 -16.30
C TYR A 536 19.72 -17.00 -17.28
N VAL A 537 19.79 -17.35 -18.56
CA VAL A 537 20.11 -16.36 -19.61
C VAL A 537 18.76 -15.80 -20.07
N PRO A 538 18.57 -14.47 -20.12
CA PRO A 538 17.34 -13.89 -20.61
C PRO A 538 16.99 -14.47 -21.98
N TYR A 539 15.73 -14.88 -22.13
CA TYR A 539 15.17 -15.66 -23.22
C TYR A 539 15.38 -15.00 -24.60
N ASN A 540 16.54 -15.21 -25.24
CA ASN A 540 16.81 -14.91 -26.66
C ASN A 540 18.19 -15.44 -27.15
N PHE A 541 18.52 -16.71 -26.91
CA PHE A 541 19.71 -17.33 -27.51
C PHE A 541 19.40 -18.66 -28.22
N PRO A 542 19.78 -18.84 -29.51
CA PRO A 542 19.59 -20.10 -30.23
C PRO A 542 20.74 -21.06 -29.91
N LEU A 543 20.63 -21.82 -28.83
CA LEU A 543 21.59 -22.85 -28.42
C LEU A 543 21.61 -24.11 -29.34
N TRP A 544 20.76 -24.18 -30.37
CA TRP A 544 20.44 -25.44 -31.05
C TRP A 544 21.18 -25.71 -32.37
N ASN A 545 22.18 -24.90 -32.74
CA ASN A 545 23.04 -25.24 -33.87
C ASN A 545 24.00 -26.42 -33.59
N ALA A 546 24.04 -26.94 -32.35
CA ALA A 546 24.88 -28.07 -31.92
C ALA A 546 24.16 -29.43 -31.78
N VAL A 547 22.90 -29.53 -32.25
CA VAL A 547 22.07 -30.75 -32.14
C VAL A 547 22.72 -32.04 -32.71
N PRO A 548 23.45 -32.02 -33.84
CA PRO A 548 24.10 -33.22 -34.37
C PRO A 548 25.13 -33.82 -33.39
N ASP A 549 25.90 -32.98 -32.72
CA ASP A 549 26.95 -33.41 -31.79
C ASP A 549 26.35 -34.00 -30.52
N MET A 550 25.24 -33.44 -30.00
CA MET A 550 24.54 -34.01 -28.84
C MET A 550 23.91 -35.38 -29.11
N ILE A 551 23.35 -35.60 -30.30
CA ILE A 551 22.76 -36.91 -30.64
C ILE A 551 23.84 -37.99 -30.69
N ASN A 552 25.01 -37.67 -31.25
CA ASN A 552 26.16 -38.59 -31.26
C ASN A 552 26.66 -38.86 -29.83
N LEU A 553 26.77 -37.83 -29.00
CA LEU A 553 27.25 -37.95 -27.61
C LEU A 553 26.28 -38.74 -26.72
N LEU A 554 24.97 -38.62 -26.95
CA LEU A 554 23.94 -39.43 -26.29
C LEU A 554 23.92 -40.87 -26.80
N GLY A 555 24.14 -41.09 -28.10
CA GLY A 555 24.26 -42.42 -28.71
C GLY A 555 25.44 -43.21 -28.16
N GLU A 556 26.61 -42.57 -28.06
CA GLU A 556 27.84 -43.16 -27.50
C GLU A 556 27.70 -43.50 -26.01
N ARG A 557 27.10 -42.60 -25.22
CA ARG A 557 27.05 -42.74 -23.76
C ARG A 557 25.94 -43.67 -23.27
N PHE A 558 24.85 -43.80 -24.03
CA PHE A 558 23.68 -44.60 -23.64
C PHE A 558 23.45 -45.85 -24.52
N GLY A 559 24.32 -46.11 -25.50
CA GLY A 559 24.27 -47.32 -26.34
C GLY A 559 23.02 -47.38 -27.22
N VAL A 560 22.66 -46.27 -27.87
CA VAL A 560 21.45 -46.11 -28.71
C VAL A 560 21.80 -46.05 -30.19
#